data_AF-A0A2A4TT13-F1
#
_entry.id   AF-A0A2A4TT13-F1
#
_cell.length_a   1.000
_cell.length_b   1.000
_cell.length_c   1.000
_cell.angle_alpha   90.00
_cell.angle_beta   90.00
_cell.angle_gamma   90.00
#
_symmetry.space_group_name_H-M   'P 1'
#
loop_
_entity.id
_entity.type
_entity.pdbx_description
1 polymer ?
#
loop_
_entity_poly.entity_id
_entity_poly.type
_entity_poly.pdbx_seq_one_letter_code
_entity_poly.pdbx_strand_id
1 'polypeptide(L)'
;MKLRSIWSFHFQTHFPPTDFPHFEATPYLSPVLIKTRNHVLAYDTGPTFGSRFDAGEQIVAPAARQMGARHIDHLIVSHGDNDHAGGVNGLKRALDIWHLSSSVPRLGRDCHAL
;
A
#
# COMPACT_ATOMS: atom_id res chain seq x y z
N MET A 1 -33.71 18.52 -30.47
CA MET A 1 -33.10 18.55 -29.13
C MET A 1 -33.09 17.15 -28.54
N LYS A 2 -31.92 16.51 -28.49
CA LYS A 2 -31.68 15.29 -27.72
C LYS A 2 -30.23 15.36 -27.26
N LEU A 3 -30.03 15.54 -25.96
CA LEU A 3 -28.72 15.80 -25.34
C LEU A 3 -27.82 14.56 -25.43
N ARG A 4 -26.57 14.81 -25.77
CA ARG A 4 -25.48 13.84 -25.90
C ARG A 4 -25.02 13.40 -24.51
N SER A 5 -24.97 12.09 -24.26
CA SER A 5 -24.27 11.54 -23.10
C SER A 5 -22.82 11.28 -23.50
N ILE A 6 -21.90 12.07 -22.93
CA ILE A 6 -20.45 11.93 -23.11
C ILE A 6 -19.90 11.61 -21.72
N TRP A 7 -19.56 10.36 -21.49
CA TRP A 7 -18.60 9.96 -20.45
C TRP A 7 -17.74 8.85 -21.03
N SER A 8 -16.83 9.25 -21.92
CA SER A 8 -15.70 8.41 -22.32
C SER A 8 -14.53 8.78 -21.42
N PHE A 9 -14.24 7.97 -20.41
CA PHE A 9 -12.91 8.00 -19.77
C PHE A 9 -11.98 7.13 -20.62
N HIS A 10 -11.32 7.76 -21.60
CA HIS A 10 -10.15 7.16 -22.24
C HIS A 10 -8.94 7.42 -21.33
N PHE A 11 -8.53 6.42 -20.55
CA PHE A 11 -7.16 6.35 -20.06
C PHE A 11 -6.33 5.76 -21.19
N GLN A 12 -5.70 6.62 -21.99
CA GLN A 12 -4.76 6.22 -23.01
C GLN A 12 -3.36 6.52 -22.51
N THR A 13 -2.75 5.54 -21.85
CA THR A 13 -1.34 5.58 -21.49
C THR A 13 -0.57 4.71 -22.47
N HIS A 14 -0.29 5.27 -23.65
CA HIS A 14 0.81 4.77 -24.47
C HIS A 14 2.11 5.22 -23.80
N PHE A 15 2.70 4.34 -23.00
CA PHE A 15 4.09 4.48 -22.56
C PHE A 15 4.92 3.35 -23.21
N PRO A 16 6.03 3.69 -23.89
CA PRO A 16 6.92 2.68 -24.46
C PRO A 16 7.59 1.84 -23.34
N PRO A 17 8.10 0.64 -23.66
CA PRO A 17 8.72 -0.21 -22.67
C PRO A 17 10.12 0.32 -22.35
N THR A 18 10.29 0.91 -21.16
CA THR A 18 11.62 1.13 -20.58
C THR A 18 11.64 0.62 -19.14
N ASP A 19 12.61 -0.25 -18.88
CA ASP A 19 12.91 -0.96 -17.63
C ASP A 19 13.16 -0.06 -16.42
N PHE A 20 12.13 0.41 -15.70
CA PHE A 20 12.27 0.90 -14.32
C PHE A 20 11.03 0.56 -13.47
N PRO A 21 11.19 0.29 -12.17
CA PRO A 21 10.08 -0.10 -11.30
C PRO A 21 9.16 1.10 -11.05
N HIS A 22 7.87 0.88 -11.23
CA HIS A 22 6.81 1.84 -10.95
C HIS A 22 6.84 2.25 -9.48
N PHE A 23 7.14 3.53 -9.20
CA PHE A 23 6.93 4.14 -7.90
C PHE A 23 5.60 4.90 -7.95
N GLU A 24 4.57 4.36 -7.29
CA GLU A 24 3.31 5.07 -7.05
C GLU A 24 3.28 5.53 -5.60
N ALA A 25 3.47 6.83 -5.37
CA ALA A 25 3.40 7.46 -4.05
C ALA A 25 2.24 8.47 -4.04
N THR A 26 1.19 8.20 -3.25
CA THR A 26 0.08 9.14 -3.06
C THR A 26 0.48 10.21 -2.04
N PRO A 27 0.58 11.51 -2.41
CA PRO A 27 1.44 12.48 -1.73
C PRO A 27 1.03 13.00 -0.33
N TYR A 28 0.06 12.41 0.37
CA TYR A 28 -0.37 12.95 1.67
C TYR A 28 -0.69 11.91 2.73
N LEU A 29 -0.63 10.62 2.39
CA LEU A 29 -0.89 9.49 3.27
C LEU A 29 0.17 8.48 2.88
N SER A 30 0.96 8.00 3.84
CA SER A 30 2.37 7.68 3.61
C SER A 30 2.75 6.21 3.32
N PRO A 31 1.93 5.30 2.73
CA PRO A 31 2.42 3.99 2.39
C PRO A 31 3.27 4.04 1.11
N VAL A 32 4.41 3.36 1.14
CA VAL A 32 5.27 3.12 -0.03
C VAL A 32 5.36 1.63 -0.26
N LEU A 33 5.19 1.20 -1.52
CA LEU A 33 5.43 -0.17 -1.95
C LEU A 33 6.68 -0.23 -2.81
N ILE A 34 7.56 -1.18 -2.49
CA ILE A 34 8.77 -1.47 -3.24
C ILE A 34 8.72 -2.93 -3.65
N LYS A 35 8.81 -3.20 -4.95
CA LYS A 35 8.91 -4.55 -5.50
C LYS A 35 10.26 -4.78 -6.16
N THR A 36 10.89 -5.88 -5.78
CA THR A 36 12.04 -6.46 -6.48
C THR A 36 11.60 -7.68 -7.29
N ARG A 37 12.54 -8.42 -7.89
CA ARG A 37 12.22 -9.65 -8.62
C ARG A 37 11.43 -10.65 -7.76
N ASN A 38 11.80 -10.77 -6.47
CA ASN A 38 11.29 -11.83 -5.59
C ASN A 38 10.57 -11.31 -4.33
N HIS A 39 10.67 -10.02 -4.01
CA HIS A 39 10.19 -9.50 -2.73
C HIS A 39 9.37 -8.23 -2.89
N VAL A 40 8.40 -8.06 -2.01
CA VAL A 40 7.57 -6.87 -1.83
C VAL A 40 7.72 -6.35 -0.41
N LEU A 41 8.21 -5.12 -0.30
CA LEU A 41 8.31 -4.36 0.94
C LEU A 41 7.20 -3.31 0.95
N ALA A 42 6.46 -3.24 2.05
CA ALA A 42 5.60 -2.12 2.39
C ALA A 42 6.27 -1.28 3.48
N TYR A 43 6.32 0.03 3.28
CA TYR A 43 6.73 0.99 4.29
C TYR A 43 5.52 1.85 4.64
N ASP A 44 5.04 1.73 5.87
CA ASP A 44 3.77 2.28 6.37
C ASP A 44 2.52 1.79 5.60
N THR A 45 1.34 2.15 6.11
CA THR A 45 0.05 1.59 5.67
C THR A 45 -1.03 2.64 5.45
N GLY A 46 -0.73 3.91 5.72
CA GLY A 46 -1.68 5.00 5.61
C GLY A 46 -2.73 5.01 6.74
N PRO A 47 -3.72 5.93 6.65
CA PRO A 47 -4.71 6.17 7.69
C PRO A 47 -5.88 5.20 7.67
N THR A 48 -6.58 5.19 8.81
CA THR A 48 -8.00 4.83 8.86
C THR A 48 -8.84 6.08 9.12
N PHE A 49 -10.06 6.12 8.56
CA PHE A 49 -11.06 7.15 8.84
C PHE A 49 -12.37 6.51 9.27
N GLY A 50 -12.62 6.53 10.58
CA GLY A 50 -13.78 5.87 11.18
C GLY A 50 -13.82 4.37 10.84
N SER A 51 -15.02 3.82 10.73
CA SER A 51 -15.22 2.40 10.40
C SER A 51 -15.33 2.11 8.89
N ARG A 52 -15.24 3.14 8.04
CA ARG A 52 -15.58 3.02 6.61
C ARG A 52 -14.36 2.99 5.70
N PHE A 53 -13.23 3.52 6.16
CA PHE A 53 -12.03 3.64 5.34
C PHE A 53 -10.80 3.15 6.09
N ASP A 54 -10.06 2.28 5.42
CA ASP A 54 -8.78 1.73 5.85
C ASP A 54 -7.85 1.70 4.62
N ALA A 55 -6.82 2.55 4.64
CA ALA A 55 -5.90 2.67 3.50
C ALA A 55 -5.14 1.37 3.22
N GLY A 56 -4.86 0.55 4.25
CA GLY A 56 -4.17 -0.72 4.07
C GLY A 56 -5.00 -1.70 3.24
N GLU A 57 -6.30 -1.79 3.53
CA GLU A 57 -7.23 -2.67 2.82
C GLU A 57 -7.64 -2.11 1.45
N GLN A 58 -7.88 -0.80 1.36
CA GLN A 58 -8.52 -0.18 0.19
C GLN A 58 -7.55 0.45 -0.80
N ILE A 59 -6.29 0.71 -0.41
CA ILE A 59 -5.26 1.30 -1.28
C ILE A 59 -4.05 0.37 -1.38
N VAL A 60 -3.41 0.05 -0.26
CA VAL A 60 -2.13 -0.67 -0.25
C VAL A 60 -2.29 -2.10 -0.78
N ALA A 61 -3.29 -2.86 -0.31
CA ALA A 61 -3.49 -4.23 -0.77
C ALA A 61 -3.85 -4.32 -2.28
N PRO A 62 -4.75 -3.49 -2.83
CA PRO A 62 -4.98 -3.44 -4.28
C PRO A 62 -3.74 -3.08 -5.08
N ALA A 63 -2.97 -2.06 -4.65
CA ALA A 63 -1.73 -1.66 -5.32
C ALA A 63 -0.69 -2.79 -5.30
N ALA A 64 -0.49 -3.45 -4.16
CA ALA A 64 0.42 -4.60 -4.06
C ALA A 64 -0.01 -5.75 -4.99
N ARG A 65 -1.31 -6.05 -5.09
CA ARG A 65 -1.85 -7.06 -6.02
C ARG A 65 -1.64 -6.66 -7.48
N GLN A 66 -1.79 -5.38 -7.82
CA GLN A 66 -1.52 -4.87 -9.16
C GLN A 66 -0.03 -5.01 -9.52
N MET A 67 0.86 -4.90 -8.53
CA MET A 67 2.28 -5.23 -8.68
C MET A 67 2.53 -6.75 -8.74
N GLY A 68 1.52 -7.61 -8.67
CA GLY A 68 1.65 -9.08 -8.70
C GLY A 68 2.09 -9.70 -7.37
N ALA A 69 1.96 -8.97 -6.25
CA ALA A 69 2.22 -9.50 -4.91
C ALA A 69 1.10 -10.46 -4.48
N ARG A 70 1.48 -11.59 -3.88
CA ARG A 70 0.55 -12.50 -3.18
C ARG A 70 0.58 -12.32 -1.65
N HIS A 71 1.67 -11.76 -1.15
CA HIS A 71 1.95 -11.48 0.24
C HIS A 71 2.87 -10.25 0.30
N ILE A 72 3.03 -9.69 1.48
CA ILE A 72 4.05 -8.68 1.80
C ILE A 72 5.20 -9.40 2.51
N ASP A 73 6.37 -9.44 1.89
CA ASP A 73 7.55 -10.07 2.49
C ASP A 73 7.96 -9.36 3.77
N HIS A 74 7.92 -8.02 3.75
CA HIS A 74 8.26 -7.21 4.91
C HIS A 74 7.37 -5.97 4.97
N LEU A 75 6.77 -5.73 6.13
CA LEU A 75 6.13 -4.47 6.48
C LEU A 75 6.99 -3.74 7.52
N ILE A 76 7.44 -2.54 7.18
CA ILE A 76 8.07 -1.61 8.12
C ILE A 76 7.03 -0.56 8.51
N VAL A 77 6.79 -0.36 9.80
CA VAL A 77 5.94 0.73 10.30
C VAL A 77 6.80 1.70 11.09
N SER A 78 6.92 2.92 10.56
CA SER A 78 7.86 3.94 11.01
C SER A 78 7.54 4.45 12.42
N HIS A 79 6.28 4.84 12.67
CA HIS A 79 5.78 5.24 13.98
C HIS A 79 4.26 5.00 14.10
N GLY A 80 3.72 5.28 15.28
CA GLY A 80 2.38 4.87 15.68
C GLY A 80 1.24 5.81 15.27
N ASP A 81 1.52 6.88 14.53
CA ASP A 81 0.48 7.85 14.16
C ASP A 81 -0.46 7.25 13.10
N ASN A 82 -1.71 7.70 13.08
CA ASN A 82 -2.74 7.07 12.26
C ASN A 82 -2.40 7.11 10.78
N ASP A 83 -1.88 8.22 10.28
CA ASP A 83 -1.47 8.43 8.89
C ASP A 83 -0.32 7.51 8.42
N HIS A 84 0.31 6.77 9.35
CA HIS A 84 1.34 5.77 9.07
C HIS A 84 0.86 4.34 9.41
N ALA A 85 0.41 4.14 10.65
CA ALA A 85 0.09 2.82 11.22
C ALA A 85 -1.41 2.47 11.18
N GLY A 86 -2.27 3.36 10.68
CA GLY A 86 -3.72 3.18 10.71
C GLY A 86 -4.17 1.94 9.94
N GLY A 87 -3.64 1.76 8.72
CA GLY A 87 -4.04 0.69 7.81
C GLY A 87 -3.46 -0.70 8.09
N VAL A 88 -2.66 -0.88 9.16
CA VAL A 88 -1.97 -2.16 9.41
C VAL A 88 -2.96 -3.33 9.53
N ASN A 89 -4.07 -3.11 10.24
CA ASN A 89 -5.05 -4.18 10.43
C ASN A 89 -5.82 -4.50 9.15
N GLY A 90 -6.17 -3.50 8.33
CA GLY A 90 -6.78 -3.73 7.02
C GLY A 90 -5.86 -4.45 6.06
N LEU A 91 -4.58 -4.08 6.04
CA LEU A 91 -3.60 -4.78 5.23
C LEU A 91 -3.45 -6.25 5.67
N LYS A 92 -3.37 -6.53 6.98
CA LYS A 92 -3.30 -7.90 7.53
C LYS A 92 -4.53 -8.76 7.21
N ARG A 93 -5.72 -8.16 7.07
CA ARG A 93 -6.92 -8.88 6.64
C ARG A 93 -6.88 -9.23 5.15
N ALA A 94 -6.20 -8.42 4.35
CA ALA A 94 -6.22 -8.54 2.89
C ALA A 94 -5.04 -9.36 2.32
N LEU A 95 -3.87 -9.32 2.96
CA LEU A 95 -2.64 -9.99 2.52
C LEU A 95 -1.87 -10.56 3.71
N ASP A 96 -1.23 -11.71 3.50
CA ASP A 96 -0.27 -12.25 4.45
C ASP A 96 0.95 -11.32 4.55
N ILE A 97 1.43 -11.10 5.77
CA ILE A 97 2.63 -10.32 6.06
C ILE A 97 3.61 -11.25 6.77
N TRP A 98 4.77 -11.50 6.14
CA TRP A 98 5.73 -12.47 6.67
C TRP A 98 6.62 -11.89 7.77
N HIS A 99 7.08 -10.65 7.59
CA HIS A 99 7.88 -9.95 8.58
C HIS A 99 7.27 -8.58 8.88
N LEU A 100 7.25 -8.19 10.15
CA LEU A 100 6.84 -6.87 10.59
C LEU A 100 7.91 -6.27 11.50
N SER A 101 8.46 -5.12 11.11
CA SER A 101 9.40 -4.36 11.95
C SER A 101 8.78 -3.03 12.35
N SER A 102 8.70 -2.77 13.65
CA SER A 102 8.24 -1.49 14.18
C SER A 102 8.65 -1.31 15.63
N SER A 103 8.99 -0.08 16.01
CA SER A 103 9.15 0.31 17.41
C SER A 103 7.80 0.51 18.13
N VAL A 104 6.68 0.44 17.41
CA VAL A 104 5.33 0.68 17.93
C VAL A 104 4.86 -0.53 18.76
N PRO A 105 4.71 -0.41 20.09
CA PRO A 105 4.51 -1.59 20.96
C PRO A 105 3.27 -2.43 20.65
N ARG A 106 2.18 -1.81 20.17
CA ARG A 106 0.92 -2.48 19.87
C ARG A 106 0.94 -3.37 18.63
N LEU A 107 1.98 -3.28 17.80
CA LEU A 107 2.07 -4.04 16.54
C LEU A 107 2.83 -5.37 16.69
N GLY A 108 3.43 -5.62 17.86
CA GLY A 108 4.27 -6.79 18.13
C GLY A 108 5.75 -6.49 17.88
N ARG A 109 6.64 -7.10 18.68
CA ARG A 109 8.09 -6.97 18.51
C ARG A 109 8.57 -8.07 17.58
N ASP A 110 9.30 -7.68 16.54
CA ASP A 110 10.59 -8.27 16.17
C ASP A 110 11.58 -7.12 15.85
N CYS A 111 11.71 -6.17 16.78
CA CYS A 111 12.91 -5.32 16.81
C CYS A 111 14.06 -6.18 17.35
N HIS A 112 14.69 -6.98 16.49
CA HIS A 112 16.03 -7.47 16.76
C HIS A 112 17.01 -6.31 16.53
N ALA A 113 17.13 -5.43 17.52
CA ALA A 113 18.35 -4.66 17.68
C ALA A 113 19.46 -5.69 17.99
N LEU A 114 20.45 -5.78 17.11
CA LEU A 114 21.68 -6.55 17.35
C LEU A 114 22.42 -6.02 18.57
#